data_AF-A0A7J9BBD9-F1
#
_entry.id   AF-A0A7J9BBD9-F1
#
_cell.length_a   1.000
_cell.length_b   1.000
_cell.length_c   1.000
_cell.angle_alpha   90.00
_cell.angle_beta   90.00
_cell.angle_gamma   90.00
#
_symmetry.space_group_name_H-M   'P 1'
#
loop_
_entity.id
_entity.type
_entity.pdbx_description
1 polymer ?
#
loop_
_entity_poly.entity_id
_entity_poly.type
_entity_poly.pdbx_seq_one_letter_code
_entity_poly.pdbx_strand_id
1 'polypeptide(L)'
;MLPILPLILRKPLGRPTTVRRKEPDEPQTTTKLTKKGVEMKWSKCKKLGHDKKSYRGEVGQNIPVTRHKLGVHNQVVAPTHQEATP
;
A
#
# COMPACT_ATOMS: atom_id res chain seq x y z
N MET A 1 62.70 6.75 37.76
CA MET A 1 61.99 6.39 36.51
C MET A 1 60.58 6.95 36.60
N LEU A 2 60.15 7.76 35.65
CA LEU A 2 58.78 8.28 35.63
C LEU A 2 57.82 7.20 35.12
N PRO A 3 56.71 6.90 35.82
CA PRO A 3 55.73 5.95 35.33
C PRO A 3 55.05 6.50 34.07
N ILE A 4 55.02 5.69 33.01
CA ILE A 4 54.35 6.04 31.75
C ILE A 4 52.85 5.91 31.98
N LEU A 5 52.15 7.04 32.03
CA LEU A 5 50.69 7.05 32.12
C LEU A 5 50.10 6.63 30.77
N PRO A 6 49.12 5.71 30.73
CA PRO A 6 48.52 5.30 29.47
C PRO A 6 47.84 6.48 28.77
N LEU A 7 47.96 6.52 27.45
CA LEU A 7 47.30 7.52 26.61
C LEU A 7 45.79 7.43 26.79
N ILE A 8 45.19 8.47 27.38
CA ILE A 8 43.74 8.56 27.55
C ILE A 8 43.12 8.88 26.19
N LEU A 9 42.73 7.84 25.45
CA LEU A 9 41.99 7.96 24.20
C LEU A 9 40.57 8.47 24.49
N ARG A 10 40.30 9.72 24.09
CA ARG A 10 38.94 10.29 24.18
C ARG A 10 38.03 9.59 23.19
N LYS A 11 36.86 9.14 23.66
CA LYS A 11 35.80 8.63 22.78
C LYS A 11 35.21 9.81 22.00
N PRO A 12 34.99 9.68 20.68
CA PRO A 12 34.38 10.76 19.90
C PRO A 12 32.95 11.04 20.40
N LEU A 13 32.59 12.32 20.47
CA LEU A 13 31.22 12.73 20.78
C LEU A 13 30.26 12.12 19.75
N GLY A 14 29.18 11.51 20.23
CA GLY A 14 28.17 10.87 19.38
C GLY A 14 28.38 9.37 19.12
N ARG A 15 29.50 8.77 19.56
CA ARG A 15 29.64 7.30 19.49
C ARG A 15 28.68 6.64 20.49
N PRO A 16 27.76 5.78 20.02
CA PRO A 16 26.88 5.04 20.93
C PRO A 16 27.71 4.24 21.93
N THR A 17 27.36 4.36 23.21
CA THR A 17 27.96 3.54 24.26
C THR A 17 27.27 2.18 24.26
N THR A 18 28.04 1.11 24.17
CA THR A 18 27.52 -0.25 24.32
C THR A 18 26.93 -0.39 25.72
N VAL A 19 25.62 -0.60 25.81
CA VAL A 19 24.94 -0.86 27.08
C VAL A 19 25.30 -2.27 27.55
N ARG A 20 25.58 -2.43 28.85
CA ARG A 20 25.81 -3.75 29.45
C ARG A 20 24.55 -4.63 29.32
N ARG A 21 24.72 -5.95 29.29
CA ARG A 21 23.58 -6.86 29.40
C ARG A 21 22.88 -6.65 30.76
N LYS A 22 21.55 -6.65 30.75
CA LYS A 22 20.75 -6.66 31.97
C LYS A 22 20.79 -8.06 32.59
N GLU A 23 20.84 -8.11 33.92
CA GLU A 23 20.74 -9.33 34.71
C GLU A 23 19.26 -9.80 34.74
N PRO A 24 18.95 -11.09 34.95
CA PRO A 24 17.58 -11.61 34.85
C PRO A 24 16.55 -10.94 35.77
N ASP A 25 16.96 -10.43 36.92
CA ASP A 25 16.07 -9.75 37.89
C ASP A 25 15.91 -8.24 37.59
N GLU A 26 16.70 -7.70 36.65
CA GLU A 26 16.64 -6.28 36.32
C GLU A 26 15.37 -5.96 35.50
N PRO A 27 14.52 -5.01 35.95
CA PRO A 27 13.29 -4.67 35.25
C PRO A 27 13.58 -4.19 33.82
N GLN A 28 12.95 -4.86 32.85
CA GLN A 28 13.05 -4.54 31.43
C GLN A 28 11.97 -3.51 31.09
N THR A 29 12.32 -2.23 31.07
CA THR A 29 11.41 -1.11 30.75
C THR A 29 11.08 -1.00 29.26
N THR A 30 11.52 -1.95 28.42
CA THR A 30 11.28 -1.92 26.98
C THR A 30 9.83 -2.29 26.69
N THR A 31 8.94 -1.29 26.74
CA THR A 31 7.67 -1.38 26.05
C THR A 31 7.97 -1.65 24.58
N LYS A 32 7.49 -2.79 24.04
CA LYS A 32 7.67 -3.10 22.63
C LYS A 32 7.10 -1.93 21.82
N LEU A 33 7.97 -1.15 21.17
CA LEU A 33 7.58 -0.08 20.27
C LEU A 33 6.92 -0.70 19.03
N THR A 34 5.67 -1.07 19.18
CA THR A 34 4.84 -1.51 18.07
C THR A 34 4.22 -0.27 17.45
N LYS A 35 4.19 -0.19 16.10
CA LYS A 35 3.40 0.83 15.39
C LYS A 35 1.89 0.49 15.45
N LYS A 36 1.41 0.02 16.60
CA LYS A 36 -0.03 -0.21 16.81
C LYS A 36 -0.72 1.14 16.78
N GLY A 37 -1.80 1.25 15.99
CA GLY A 37 -2.57 2.48 15.84
C GLY A 37 -2.02 3.51 14.86
N VAL A 38 -0.90 3.24 14.17
CA VAL A 38 -0.41 4.13 13.10
C VAL A 38 -1.00 3.68 11.77
N GLU A 39 -1.91 4.51 11.23
CA GLU A 39 -2.42 4.39 9.88
C GLU A 39 -1.31 4.67 8.85
N MET A 40 -0.89 3.65 8.11
CA MET A 40 0.08 3.82 7.02
C MET A 40 -0.64 4.12 5.71
N LYS A 41 -0.35 5.29 5.14
CA LYS A 41 -0.90 5.75 3.84
C LYS A 41 0.24 5.85 2.84
N TRP A 42 0.03 5.38 1.61
CA TRP A 42 0.99 5.64 0.53
C TRP A 42 0.92 7.11 0.12
N SER A 43 2.06 7.80 0.07
CA SER A 43 2.14 9.26 -0.10
C SER A 43 1.43 9.80 -1.34
N LYS A 44 1.39 9.01 -2.43
CA LYS A 44 0.83 9.45 -3.71
C LYS A 44 -0.70 9.45 -3.71
N CYS A 45 -1.33 8.38 -3.24
CA CYS A 45 -2.80 8.24 -3.25
C CYS A 45 -3.45 8.63 -1.92
N LYS A 46 -2.67 8.69 -0.83
CA LYS A 46 -3.10 8.95 0.56
C LYS A 46 -4.23 8.04 1.07
N LYS A 47 -4.46 6.92 0.39
CA LYS A 47 -5.45 5.90 0.74
C LYS A 47 -4.84 4.84 1.66
N LEU A 48 -5.68 4.27 2.51
CA LEU A 48 -5.32 3.15 3.39
C LEU A 48 -5.38 1.82 2.64
N GLY A 49 -4.79 0.78 3.24
CA GLY A 49 -4.96 -0.61 2.80
C GLY A 49 -4.08 -1.02 1.62
N HIS A 50 -3.22 -0.15 1.11
CA HIS A 50 -2.22 -0.51 0.10
C HIS A 50 -0.97 0.38 0.21
N ASP A 51 0.11 -0.12 -0.37
CA ASP A 51 1.39 0.55 -0.51
C ASP A 51 1.70 0.79 -2.00
N LYS A 52 2.91 1.28 -2.28
CA LYS A 52 3.37 1.51 -3.65
C LYS A 52 3.30 0.25 -4.52
N LYS A 53 3.53 -0.93 -3.93
CA LYS A 53 3.64 -2.20 -4.66
C LYS A 53 2.27 -2.80 -4.97
N SER A 54 1.29 -2.58 -4.09
CA SER A 54 -0.08 -3.09 -4.22
C SER A 54 -1.05 -2.12 -4.89
N TYR A 55 -0.60 -0.92 -5.28
CA TYR A 55 -1.42 0.04 -6.01
C TYR A 55 -1.84 -0.50 -7.38
N ARG A 56 -3.16 -0.61 -7.60
CA ARG A 56 -3.77 -1.12 -8.85
C ARG A 56 -4.19 -0.02 -9.84
N GLY A 57 -3.98 1.25 -9.52
CA GLY A 57 -4.57 2.36 -10.30
C GLY A 57 -6.05 2.57 -9.99
N GLU A 58 -6.56 3.78 -10.25
CA GLU A 58 -8.00 3.98 -10.38
C GLU A 58 -8.40 3.51 -11.77
N VAL A 59 -9.15 2.42 -11.83
CA VAL A 59 -9.80 1.99 -13.07
C VAL A 59 -10.99 2.93 -13.27
N GLY A 60 -10.91 3.79 -14.28
CA GLY A 60 -12.02 4.67 -14.67
C GLY A 60 -13.27 3.84 -14.97
N GLN A 61 -14.44 4.35 -14.61
CA GLN A 61 -15.70 3.70 -14.93
C GLN A 61 -15.77 3.47 -16.44
N ASN A 62 -16.06 2.24 -16.86
CA ASN A 62 -16.23 1.91 -18.26
C ASN A 62 -17.48 2.67 -18.76
N ILE A 63 -17.30 3.66 -19.63
CA ILE A 63 -18.44 4.30 -20.32
C ILE A 63 -19.09 3.20 -21.18
N PRO A 64 -20.38 2.87 -21.01
CA PRO A 64 -21.04 1.92 -21.88
C PRO A 64 -21.13 2.54 -23.29
N VAL A 65 -20.24 2.12 -24.18
CA VAL A 65 -20.33 2.50 -25.60
C VAL A 65 -21.52 1.75 -26.18
N THR A 66 -22.63 2.44 -26.41
CA THR A 66 -23.73 1.94 -27.23
C THR A 66 -23.22 1.71 -28.65
N ARG A 67 -22.98 0.46 -29.01
CA ARG A 67 -22.68 0.08 -30.39
C ARG A 67 -23.93 0.33 -31.22
N HIS A 68 -23.96 1.43 -31.97
CA HIS A 68 -24.95 1.63 -33.03
C HIS A 68 -24.85 0.44 -34.00
N LYS A 69 -25.94 -0.32 -34.12
CA LYS A 69 -26.08 -1.41 -35.09
C LYS A 69 -26.08 -0.80 -36.50
N LEU A 70 -24.90 -0.70 -37.13
CA LEU A 70 -24.81 -0.46 -38.57
C LEU A 70 -25.46 -1.67 -39.27
N GLY A 71 -26.53 -1.37 -40.00
CA GLY A 71 -27.46 -2.36 -40.54
C GLY A 71 -26.81 -3.35 -41.51
N VAL A 72 -27.25 -4.59 -41.38
CA VAL A 72 -27.32 -5.54 -42.51
C VAL A 72 -28.67 -6.24 -42.36
N HIS A 73 -29.70 -5.68 -43.01
CA HIS A 73 -30.96 -6.37 -43.22
C HIS A 73 -30.75 -7.37 -44.34
N ASN A 74 -30.87 -8.65 -44.03
CA ASN A 74 -31.29 -9.67 -44.97
C ASN A 74 -31.87 -10.80 -44.13
N GLN A 75 -33.20 -10.96 -44.12
CA GLN A 75 -33.86 -12.25 -44.31
C GLN A 75 -35.25 -12.00 -44.91
N VAL A 76 -35.40 -12.42 -46.15
CA VAL A 76 -36.67 -12.71 -46.81
C VAL A 76 -37.40 -13.76 -45.97
N VAL A 77 -38.69 -13.54 -45.71
CA VAL A 77 -39.78 -14.54 -45.77
C VAL A 77 -41.10 -13.76 -45.61
N ALA A 78 -42.00 -13.95 -46.57
CA ALA A 78 -43.43 -13.64 -46.50
C ALA A 78 -44.19 -14.98 -46.63
N PRO A 79 -45.53 -15.06 -46.50
CA PRO A 79 -46.51 -14.17 -45.85
C PRO A 79 -47.43 -14.96 -44.87
N THR A 80 -48.21 -14.28 -44.01
CA THR A 80 -49.52 -14.83 -43.59
C THR A 80 -50.49 -13.70 -43.27
N HIS A 81 -51.57 -13.63 -44.06
CA HIS A 81 -52.79 -12.85 -43.81
C HIS A 81 -53.33 -13.12 -42.41
N GLN A 82 -53.89 -12.12 -41.71
CA GLN A 82 -55.31 -12.11 -41.35
C GLN A 82 -55.83 -10.68 -41.20
N GLU A 83 -56.98 -10.48 -41.83
CA GLU A 83 -57.82 -9.31 -41.95
C GLU A 83 -58.76 -9.22 -40.72
N ALA A 84 -58.99 -8.01 -40.20
CA ALA A 84 -60.26 -7.61 -39.61
C ALA A 84 -60.28 -6.09 -39.32
N THR A 85 -61.03 -5.39 -40.15
CA THR A 85 -61.66 -4.07 -39.92
C THR A 85 -63.16 -4.34 -39.63
N PRO A 86 -64.03 -3.40 -39.22
CA PRO A 86 -63.85 -1.97 -38.93
C PRO A 86 -64.06 -1.53 -37.48
#